data_AF-A0A2V9QSP4-F1
#
_entry.id   AF-A0A2V9QSP4-F1
#
_cell.length_a   1.000
_cell.length_b   1.000
_cell.length_c   1.000
_cell.angle_alpha   90.00
_cell.angle_beta   90.00
_cell.angle_gamma   90.00
#
_symmetry.space_group_name_H-M   'P 1'
#
loop_
_entity.id
_entity.type
_entity.pdbx_description
1 polymer ?
#
loop_
_entity_poly.entity_id
_entity_poly.type
_entity_poly.pdbx_seq_one_letter_code
_entity_poly.pdbx_strand_id
1 'polypeptide(L)'
;MIFSGTVLTVAHLSSPGSPGITQIKFKVESAMRGTRRGQILRVREWDGLWNLGERYDIGQRVLLFLYPNSKLGFTSPVGGALGRYQIDKSGHVLVHEGSSPRPRPIQLRSFAAAIKRAARN
;
A
#
# COMPACT_ATOMS: atom_id res chain seq x y z
N MET A 1 8.93 2.55 -2.38
CA MET A 1 8.66 1.16 -2.84
C MET A 1 7.35 1.13 -3.60
N ILE A 2 7.20 0.25 -4.60
CA ILE A 2 5.95 0.09 -5.34
C ILE A 2 5.67 -1.40 -5.53
N PHE A 3 4.51 -1.87 -5.09
CA PHE A 3 4.14 -3.29 -5.14
C PHE A 3 2.64 -3.50 -5.01
N SER A 4 2.14 -4.65 -5.47
CA SER A 4 0.86 -5.18 -5.03
C SER A 4 1.04 -6.33 -4.05
N GLY A 5 0.12 -6.45 -3.09
CA GLY A 5 0.18 -7.51 -2.09
C GLY A 5 -1.11 -7.67 -1.31
N THR A 6 -1.13 -8.72 -0.51
CA THR A 6 -2.24 -9.01 0.41
C THR A 6 -1.85 -8.63 1.83
N VAL A 7 -2.73 -7.93 2.53
CA VAL A 7 -2.58 -7.59 3.94
C VAL A 7 -2.67 -8.88 4.76
N LEU A 8 -1.63 -9.17 5.54
CA LEU A 8 -1.58 -10.34 6.43
C LEU A 8 -1.99 -9.97 7.85
N THR A 9 -1.49 -8.85 8.36
CA THR A 9 -1.74 -8.40 9.73
C THR A 9 -1.75 -6.89 9.78
N VAL A 10 -2.62 -6.33 10.61
CA VAL A 10 -2.57 -4.96 11.11
C VAL A 10 -2.46 -5.05 12.62
N ALA A 11 -1.44 -4.41 13.21
CA ALA A 11 -1.19 -4.45 14.65
C ALA A 11 -0.85 -3.05 15.15
N HIS A 12 -1.67 -2.51 16.05
CA HIS A 12 -1.41 -1.26 16.75
C HIS A 12 -0.48 -1.54 17.94
N LEU A 13 0.69 -0.93 17.93
CA LEU A 13 1.72 -1.09 18.93
C LEU A 13 1.81 0.23 19.70
N SER A 14 1.25 0.22 20.90
CA SER A 14 1.36 1.32 21.86
C SER A 14 2.31 0.91 22.98
N SER A 15 3.19 1.84 23.37
CA SER A 15 4.09 1.67 24.50
C SER A 15 4.06 2.94 25.34
N PRO A 16 3.98 2.86 26.69
CA PRO A 16 3.96 4.04 27.55
C PRO A 16 5.13 4.99 27.24
N GLY A 17 4.83 6.28 27.05
CA GLY A 17 5.84 7.30 26.73
C GLY A 17 6.38 7.30 25.30
N SER A 18 5.86 6.45 24.40
CA SER A 18 6.23 6.44 22.97
C SER A 18 5.04 6.77 22.08
N PRO A 19 5.24 7.43 20.92
CA PRO A 19 4.20 7.57 19.91
C PRO A 19 3.69 6.18 19.49
N GLY A 20 2.37 6.00 19.42
CA GLY A 20 1.76 4.78 18.92
C GLY A 20 2.16 4.49 17.46
N ILE A 21 2.33 3.22 17.13
CA ILE A 21 2.80 2.78 15.81
C ILE A 21 1.94 1.63 15.30
N THR A 22 1.45 1.75 14.08
CA THR A 22 0.71 0.68 13.42
C THR A 22 1.68 -0.08 12.54
N GLN A 23 1.80 -1.38 12.78
CA GLN A 23 2.61 -2.27 11.99
C GLN A 23 1.71 -3.10 11.07
N ILE A 24 1.99 -3.03 9.78
CA ILE A 24 1.27 -3.76 8.75
C ILE A 24 2.23 -4.74 8.09
N LYS A 25 1.81 -6.00 7.93
CA LYS A 25 2.56 -6.98 7.14
C LYS A 25 1.80 -7.27 5.85
N PHE A 26 2.53 -7.25 4.74
CA PHE A 26 2.01 -7.58 3.42
C PHE A 26 2.75 -8.76 2.84
N LYS A 27 2.04 -9.70 2.22
CA LYS A 27 2.65 -10.66 1.29
C LYS A 27 2.71 -10.02 -0.08
N VAL A 28 3.91 -9.75 -0.59
CA VAL A 28 4.09 -9.15 -1.92
C VAL A 28 3.72 -10.16 -3.01
N GLU A 29 2.74 -9.82 -3.84
CA GLU A 29 2.28 -10.65 -4.95
C GLU A 29 2.92 -10.24 -6.28
N SER A 30 3.08 -8.93 -6.50
CA SER A 30 3.76 -8.35 -7.66
C SER A 30 4.70 -7.23 -7.22
N ALA A 31 5.98 -7.36 -7.55
CA ALA A 31 6.98 -6.34 -7.25
C ALA A 31 7.21 -5.43 -8.47
N MET A 32 7.10 -4.12 -8.28
CA MET A 32 7.34 -3.12 -9.32
C MET A 32 8.62 -2.32 -9.04
N ARG A 33 8.86 -1.90 -7.79
CA ARG A 33 10.06 -1.15 -7.40
C ARG A 33 10.44 -1.36 -5.93
N GLY A 34 11.68 -1.74 -5.67
CA GLY A 34 12.28 -1.78 -4.32
C GLY A 34 11.74 -2.87 -3.40
N THR A 35 11.11 -3.91 -3.95
CA THR A 35 10.58 -5.08 -3.23
C THR A 35 10.81 -6.35 -4.04
N ARG A 36 10.56 -7.54 -3.46
CA ARG A 36 10.64 -8.83 -4.15
C ARG A 36 9.30 -9.56 -4.08
N ARG A 37 8.94 -10.28 -5.15
CA ARG A 37 7.75 -11.14 -5.16
C ARG A 37 7.89 -12.25 -4.10
N GLY A 38 6.82 -12.52 -3.36
CA GLY A 38 6.78 -13.49 -2.26
C GLY A 38 7.31 -12.96 -0.92
N GLN A 39 7.96 -11.80 -0.89
CA GLN A 39 8.46 -11.19 0.34
C GLN A 39 7.31 -10.86 1.31
N ILE A 40 7.52 -11.13 2.60
CA ILE A 40 6.70 -10.52 3.66
C ILE A 40 7.30 -9.14 3.96
N LEU A 41 6.64 -8.09 3.47
CA LEU A 41 7.06 -6.72 3.71
C LEU A 41 6.39 -6.21 5.00
N ARG A 42 7.21 -5.66 5.89
CA ARG A 42 6.75 -4.98 7.10
C ARG A 42 6.78 -3.47 6.89
N VAL A 43 5.64 -2.83 7.09
CA VAL A 43 5.48 -1.37 7.07
C VAL A 43 5.13 -0.91 8.46
N ARG A 44 5.70 0.22 8.89
CA ARG A 44 5.35 0.89 10.14
C ARG A 44 4.87 2.29 9.80
N GLU A 45 3.66 2.60 10.24
CA GLU A 45 3.01 3.90 10.13
C GLU A 45 2.83 4.48 11.54
N TRP A 46 2.77 5.81 11.64
CA TRP A 46 2.40 6.45 12.90
C TRP A 46 0.90 6.30 13.15
N ASP A 47 0.50 5.93 14.38
CA ASP A 47 -0.90 5.68 14.73
C ASP A 47 -1.82 6.89 14.49
N GLY A 48 -1.29 8.12 14.59
CA GLY A 48 -2.07 9.32 14.30
C GLY A 48 -2.71 9.34 12.90
N LEU A 49 -2.15 8.59 11.93
CA LEU A 49 -2.71 8.42 10.59
C LEU A 49 -3.94 7.50 10.52
N TRP A 50 -4.23 6.78 11.59
CA TRP A 50 -5.28 5.77 11.72
C TRP A 50 -6.47 6.25 12.58
N ASN A 51 -6.37 7.45 13.17
CA ASN A 51 -7.42 8.04 14.00
C ASN A 51 -8.73 8.33 13.25
N LEU A 52 -8.69 8.42 11.92
CA LEU A 52 -9.87 8.64 11.07
C LEU A 52 -10.52 7.32 10.60
N GLY A 53 -10.00 6.17 11.04
CA GLY A 53 -10.51 4.84 10.73
C GLY A 53 -9.44 3.90 10.17
N GLU A 54 -9.83 2.63 10.10
CA GLU A 54 -8.98 1.55 9.57
C GLU A 54 -8.57 1.83 8.13
N ARG A 55 -7.27 1.67 7.87
CA ARG A 55 -6.69 1.91 6.54
C ARG A 55 -6.56 0.63 5.74
N TYR A 56 -6.48 -0.52 6.39
CA TYR A 56 -6.29 -1.79 5.72
C TYR A 56 -7.08 -2.88 6.43
N ASP A 57 -7.72 -3.76 5.67
CA ASP A 57 -8.36 -4.95 6.23
C ASP A 57 -7.49 -6.18 6.00
N ILE A 58 -7.46 -7.11 6.95
CA ILE A 58 -6.78 -8.39 6.78
C ILE A 58 -7.39 -9.14 5.59
N GLY A 59 -6.53 -9.66 4.69
CA GLY A 59 -6.95 -10.30 3.45
C GLY A 59 -7.22 -9.34 2.29
N GLN A 60 -7.23 -8.03 2.53
CA GLN A 60 -7.37 -7.04 1.47
C GLN A 60 -6.17 -7.08 0.51
N ARG A 61 -6.46 -7.02 -0.79
CA ARG A 61 -5.46 -6.89 -1.84
C ARG A 61 -5.31 -5.42 -2.23
N VAL A 62 -4.08 -4.93 -2.22
CA VAL A 62 -3.79 -3.52 -2.48
C VAL A 62 -2.60 -3.37 -3.42
N LEU A 63 -2.59 -2.27 -4.17
CA LEU A 63 -1.42 -1.71 -4.83
C LEU A 63 -0.97 -0.48 -4.05
N LEU A 64 0.30 -0.46 -3.67
CA LEU A 64 0.87 0.59 -2.82
C LEU A 64 2.07 1.28 -3.48
N PHE A 65 2.04 2.60 -3.36
CA PHE A 65 3.15 3.52 -3.63
C PHE A 65 3.59 4.10 -2.29
N LEU A 66 4.76 3.67 -1.81
CA LEU A 66 5.30 4.11 -0.53
C LEU A 66 6.54 4.97 -0.73
N TYR A 67 6.71 5.99 0.10
CA TYR A 67 8.00 6.68 0.24
C TYR A 67 9.10 5.70 0.70
N PRO A 68 10.39 6.04 0.50
CA PRO A 68 11.47 5.37 1.22
C PRO A 68 11.23 5.43 2.74
N ASN A 69 11.76 4.46 3.47
CA ASN A 69 11.68 4.50 4.93
C ASN A 69 12.43 5.73 5.46
N SER A 70 11.85 6.39 6.46
CA SER A 70 12.51 7.45 7.23
C SER A 70 13.66 6.87 8.07
N LYS A 71 14.47 7.76 8.69
CA LYS A 71 15.51 7.36 9.64
C LYS A 71 14.97 6.52 10.81
N LEU A 72 13.70 6.70 11.17
CA LEU A 72 13.01 5.96 12.24
C LEU A 72 12.37 4.64 11.74
N GLY A 73 12.51 4.33 10.45
CA GLY A 73 11.95 3.12 9.85
C GLY A 73 10.45 3.20 9.55
N PHE A 74 9.88 4.40 9.54
CA PHE A 74 8.49 4.63 9.13
C PHE A 74 8.39 4.91 7.64
N THR A 75 7.28 4.53 7.03
CA THR A 75 6.92 4.95 5.67
C THR A 75 5.43 5.18 5.59
N SER A 76 4.98 5.89 4.56
CA SER A 76 3.58 6.17 4.31
C SER A 76 3.29 6.14 2.80
N PRO A 77 2.01 5.97 2.43
CA PRO A 77 1.58 6.12 1.05
C PRO A 77 1.90 7.51 0.48
N VAL A 78 2.42 7.53 -0.75
CA VAL A 78 2.66 8.76 -1.53
C VAL A 78 1.32 9.45 -1.78
N GLY A 79 1.21 10.75 -1.48
CA GLY A 79 -0.05 11.48 -1.65
C GLY A 79 -1.20 10.99 -0.75
N GLY A 80 -0.89 10.33 0.37
CA GLY A 80 -1.91 9.83 1.30
C GLY A 80 -2.76 8.74 0.67
N ALA A 81 -4.09 8.90 0.66
CA ALA A 81 -5.00 7.90 0.10
C ALA A 81 -4.73 7.60 -1.39
N LEU A 82 -4.20 8.58 -2.16
CA LEU A 82 -3.92 8.43 -3.59
C LEU A 82 -2.78 7.43 -3.88
N GLY A 83 -1.91 7.15 -2.92
CA GLY A 83 -0.83 6.17 -3.06
C GLY A 83 -1.28 4.74 -2.81
N ARG A 84 -2.57 4.52 -2.54
CA ARG A 84 -3.15 3.21 -2.22
C ARG A 84 -4.34 2.95 -3.11
N TYR A 85 -4.29 1.86 -3.84
CA TYR A 85 -5.39 1.39 -4.67
C TYR A 85 -5.87 0.03 -4.21
N GLN A 86 -7.18 -0.18 -4.20
CA GLN A 86 -7.77 -1.49 -3.98
C GLN A 86 -7.59 -2.36 -5.22
N ILE A 87 -7.37 -3.65 -5.00
CA ILE A 87 -7.38 -4.66 -6.04
C ILE A 87 -8.58 -5.57 -5.83
N ASP A 88 -9.38 -5.77 -6.86
CA ASP A 88 -10.52 -6.69 -6.82
C ASP A 88 -10.09 -8.16 -6.81
N LYS A 89 -11.07 -9.07 -6.66
CA LYS A 89 -10.81 -10.52 -6.68
C LYS A 89 -10.22 -11.00 -8.01
N SER A 90 -10.56 -10.31 -9.11
CA SER A 90 -10.10 -10.61 -10.47
C SER A 90 -8.70 -10.05 -10.77
N GLY A 91 -8.09 -9.30 -9.85
CA GLY A 91 -6.76 -8.73 -10.02
C GLY A 91 -6.73 -7.39 -10.77
N HIS A 92 -7.85 -6.67 -10.84
CA HIS A 92 -7.90 -5.31 -11.35
C HIS A 92 -7.67 -4.28 -10.25
N VAL A 93 -6.83 -3.29 -10.55
CA VAL A 93 -6.68 -2.07 -9.77
C VAL A 93 -7.92 -1.21 -10.00
N LEU A 94 -8.58 -0.82 -8.92
CA LEU A 94 -9.75 0.05 -8.93
C LEU A 94 -9.30 1.51 -8.88
N VAL A 95 -9.43 2.24 -9.99
CA VAL A 95 -9.05 3.65 -10.08
C VAL A 95 -10.30 4.53 -10.07
N HIS A 96 -10.36 5.46 -9.13
CA HIS A 96 -11.42 6.47 -9.08
C HIS A 96 -11.00 7.69 -9.89
N GLU A 97 -11.75 8.01 -10.94
CA GLU A 97 -11.52 9.18 -11.79
C GLU A 97 -12.56 10.26 -11.47
N GLY A 98 -12.11 11.42 -11.00
CA GLY A 98 -12.97 12.58 -10.73
C GLY A 98 -14.14 12.28 -9.78
N SER A 99 -15.33 12.71 -10.15
CA SER A 99 -16.58 12.51 -9.39
C SER A 99 -17.32 11.21 -9.74
N SER A 100 -16.73 10.31 -10.54
CA SER A 100 -17.40 9.06 -10.93
C SER A 100 -17.67 8.18 -9.70
N PRO A 101 -18.93 7.73 -9.49
CA PRO A 101 -19.25 6.83 -8.38
C PRO A 101 -18.72 5.41 -8.60
N ARG A 102 -18.32 5.04 -9.83
CA ARG A 102 -17.82 3.70 -10.15
C ARG A 102 -16.32 3.75 -10.45
N PRO A 103 -15.50 2.93 -9.78
CA PRO A 103 -14.10 2.82 -10.13
C PRO A 103 -13.92 2.16 -11.49
N ARG A 104 -12.92 2.63 -12.24
CA ARG A 104 -12.47 2.00 -13.48
C ARG A 104 -11.52 0.85 -13.15
N PRO A 105 -11.83 -0.40 -13.55
CA PRO A 105 -10.91 -1.52 -13.36
C PRO A 105 -9.79 -1.45 -14.39
N ILE A 106 -8.55 -1.56 -13.93
CA ILE A 106 -7.35 -1.64 -14.77
C ILE A 106 -6.60 -2.92 -14.42
N GLN A 107 -6.22 -3.73 -15.42
CA GLN A 107 -5.43 -4.93 -15.18
C GLN A 107 -4.09 -4.59 -14.51
N LEU A 108 -3.77 -5.27 -13.41
CA LEU A 108 -2.54 -5.04 -12.64
C LEU A 108 -1.27 -5.15 -13.50
N ARG A 109 -1.25 -6.06 -14.48
CA ARG A 109 -0.10 -6.25 -15.39
C ARG A 109 0.13 -5.00 -16.25
N SER A 110 -0.93 -4.45 -16.83
CA SER A 110 -0.87 -3.23 -17.65
C SER A 110 -0.45 -2.04 -16.80
N PHE A 111 -0.98 -1.93 -15.58
CA PHE A 111 -0.58 -0.90 -14.63
C PHE A 111 0.91 -1.00 -14.26
N ALA A 112 1.40 -2.21 -13.95
CA ALA A 112 2.81 -2.47 -13.66
C ALA A 112 3.73 -2.10 -14.83
N ALA A 113 3.32 -2.42 -16.06
CA ALA A 113 4.07 -2.07 -17.26
C ALA A 113 4.17 -0.55 -17.44
N ALA A 114 3.08 0.18 -17.19
CA ALA A 114 3.06 1.64 -17.24
C ALA A 114 4.04 2.26 -16.22
N ILE A 115 4.04 1.79 -14.97
CA ILE A 115 4.99 2.25 -13.93
C ILE A 115 6.44 2.02 -14.38
N LYS A 116 6.74 0.81 -14.88
CA LYS A 116 8.11 0.46 -15.32
C LYS A 116 8.57 1.33 -16.48
N ARG A 117 7.67 1.70 -17.40
CA ARG A 117 7.97 2.63 -18.50
C ARG A 117 8.23 4.04 -17.98
N ALA A 118 7.38 4.54 -17.07
CA ALA A 118 7.54 5.87 -16.50
C ALA A 118 8.84 6.04 -15.69
N ALA A 119 9.33 4.97 -15.05
CA ALA A 119 10.56 5.01 -14.26
C ALA A 119 11.87 4.97 -15.08
N ARG A 120 11.79 4.81 -16.41
CA ARG A 120 12.94 4.78 -17.32
C ARG A 120 13.21 6.12 -18.01
N ASN A 121 12.28 7.06 -17.89
CA ASN A 121 12.43 8.46 -18.32
C ASN A 121 12.92 9.29 -17.15
#